data_AF-A0A3B8WPV4-F1
#
_entry.id   AF-A0A3B8WPV4-F1
#
_cell.length_a   1.000
_cell.length_b   1.000
_cell.length_c   1.000
_cell.angle_alpha   90.00
_cell.angle_beta   90.00
_cell.angle_gamma   90.00
#
_symmetry.space_group_name_H-M   'P 1'
#
loop_
_entity.id
_entity.type
_entity.pdbx_description
1 polymer ?
#
loop_
_entity_poly.entity_id
_entity_poly.type
_entity_poly.pdbx_seq_one_letter_code
_entity_poly.pdbx_strand_id
1 'polypeptide(L)'
;MRISELERRTGITRDTLRYYEKQGLIREVGRSGNNYRDYPEQAVARVSMVRQLKGLGFSLNEIRELLDAVRSDRIDCLQGAAVMARKRALVDARIA
;
A
#
# COMPACT_ATOMS: atom_id res chain seq x y z
N MET A 1 13.98 -8.93 -2.70
CA MET A 1 14.60 -7.63 -3.02
C MET A 1 14.84 -6.86 -1.72
N ARG A 2 15.94 -6.11 -1.63
CA ARG A 2 16.24 -5.29 -0.43
C ARG A 2 15.44 -3.98 -0.43
N ILE A 3 15.35 -3.33 0.72
CA ILE A 3 14.67 -2.02 0.84
C ILE A 3 15.27 -0.95 -0.09
N SER A 4 16.59 -1.00 -0.32
CA SER A 4 17.29 -0.08 -1.22
C SER A 4 16.86 -0.27 -2.68
N GLU A 5 16.57 -1.51 -3.07
CA GLU A 5 16.08 -1.82 -4.41
C GLU A 5 14.60 -1.46 -4.54
N LEU A 6 13.80 -1.72 -3.51
CA LEU A 6 12.40 -1.30 -3.46
C LEU A 6 12.26 0.23 -3.58
N GLU A 7 13.13 0.98 -2.91
CA GLU A 7 13.22 2.44 -3.03
C GLU A 7 13.51 2.86 -4.48
N ARG A 8 14.55 2.31 -5.12
CA ARG A 8 14.87 2.65 -6.51
C ARG A 8 13.72 2.35 -7.48
N ARG A 9 13.01 1.26 -7.26
CA ARG A 9 11.92 0.83 -8.14
C ARG A 9 10.62 1.59 -7.93
N THR A 10 10.37 2.09 -6.72
CA THR A 10 9.11 2.77 -6.38
C THR A 10 9.26 4.30 -6.29
N GLY A 11 10.49 4.79 -6.19
CA GLY A 11 10.80 6.20 -5.91
C GLY A 11 10.43 6.64 -4.49
N ILE A 12 10.05 5.71 -3.61
CA ILE A 12 9.66 5.99 -2.22
C ILE A 12 10.87 5.83 -1.31
N THR A 13 11.11 6.82 -0.45
CA THR A 13 12.24 6.80 0.49
C THR A 13 12.18 5.60 1.42
N ARG A 14 13.36 5.10 1.82
CA ARG A 14 13.45 3.99 2.80
C ARG A 14 12.66 4.25 4.07
N ASP A 15 12.66 5.47 4.60
CA ASP A 15 11.90 5.80 5.81
C ASP A 15 10.40 5.65 5.61
N THR A 16 9.88 6.07 4.46
CA THR A 16 8.47 5.90 4.11
C THR A 16 8.14 4.42 3.89
N LEU A 17 9.02 3.65 3.26
CA LEU A 17 8.85 2.20 3.11
C LEU A 17 8.83 1.48 4.47
N ARG A 18 9.75 1.83 5.39
CA ARG A 18 9.75 1.30 6.76
C ARG A 18 8.50 1.70 7.53
N TYR A 19 8.01 2.91 7.29
CA TYR A 19 6.75 3.36 7.88
C TYR A 19 5.56 2.55 7.35
N TYR A 20 5.48 2.31 6.04
CA TYR A 20 4.45 1.45 5.44
C TYR A 20 4.54 0.01 5.96
N GLU A 21 5.75 -0.51 6.16
CA GLU A 21 5.98 -1.83 6.77
C GLU A 21 5.42 -1.87 8.20
N LYS A 22 5.75 -0.87 9.04
CA LYS A 22 5.21 -0.74 10.41
C LYS A 22 3.69 -0.63 10.45
N GLN A 23 3.09 0.00 9.43
CA GLN A 23 1.63 0.12 9.30
C GLN A 23 0.98 -1.13 8.67
N GLY A 24 1.74 -2.19 8.36
CA GLY A 24 1.23 -3.43 7.76
C GLY A 24 0.84 -3.30 6.29
N LEU A 25 1.19 -2.19 5.64
CA LEU A 25 0.86 -1.91 4.25
C LEU A 25 1.74 -2.67 3.27
N ILE A 26 2.98 -2.96 3.65
CA ILE A 26 3.88 -3.84 2.92
C ILE A 26 4.40 -4.93 3.86
N ARG A 27 4.67 -6.12 3.33
CA ARG A 27 5.16 -7.26 4.11
C ARG A 27 6.52 -7.71 3.58
N GLU A 28 7.41 -8.02 4.50
CA GLU A 28 8.65 -8.75 4.22
C GLU A 28 8.42 -10.26 4.32
N VAL A 29 9.24 -11.05 3.63
CA VAL A 29 9.24 -12.50 3.73
C VAL A 29 10.54 -12.94 4.40
N GLY A 30 10.43 -13.25 5.69
CA GLY A 30 11.44 -13.99 6.47
C GLY A 30 12.63 -13.19 7.00
N ARG A 31 13.11 -13.63 8.18
CA ARG A 31 14.52 -13.56 8.61
C ARG A 31 15.11 -14.96 8.41
N SER A 32 15.35 -15.38 7.17
CA SER A 32 15.89 -16.73 6.93
C SER A 32 17.41 -16.70 7.06
N GLY A 33 17.94 -17.12 8.21
CA GLY A 33 19.37 -17.43 8.49
C GLY A 33 20.35 -16.25 8.45
N ASN A 34 20.09 -15.25 7.62
CA ASN A 34 20.82 -14.03 7.42
C ASN A 34 19.83 -12.92 7.81
N ASN A 35 20.15 -12.13 8.84
CA ASN A 35 19.24 -11.21 9.57
C ASN A 35 18.69 -10.02 8.73
N TYR A 36 18.59 -10.19 7.41
CA TYR A 36 18.19 -9.18 6.47
C TYR A 36 16.75 -9.36 6.02
N ARG A 37 16.12 -8.23 5.70
CA ARG A 37 14.74 -8.14 5.21
C ARG A 37 14.71 -8.32 3.71
N ASP A 38 13.83 -9.18 3.23
CA ASP A 38 13.55 -9.35 1.81
C ASP A 38 12.08 -9.07 1.50
N TYR A 39 11.88 -8.20 0.52
CA TYR A 39 10.57 -7.87 -0.02
C TYR A 39 10.31 -8.71 -1.27
N PRO A 40 9.11 -9.27 -1.43
CA PRO A 40 8.72 -9.95 -2.65
C PRO A 40 8.48 -8.94 -3.79
N GLU A 41 8.45 -9.43 -5.03
CA GLU A 41 8.15 -8.60 -6.22
C GLU A 41 6.83 -7.83 -6.10
N GLN A 42 5.85 -8.48 -5.47
CA GLN A 42 4.52 -7.94 -5.18
C GLN A 42 4.56 -6.67 -4.31
N ALA A 43 5.63 -6.45 -3.55
CA ALA A 43 5.78 -5.24 -2.73
C ALA A 43 5.84 -3.97 -3.60
N VAL A 44 6.40 -4.03 -4.81
CA VAL A 44 6.48 -2.88 -5.73
C VAL A 44 5.09 -2.43 -6.16
N ALA A 45 4.25 -3.38 -6.58
CA ALA A 45 2.86 -3.11 -6.95
C ALA A 45 2.06 -2.55 -5.75
N ARG A 46 2.30 -3.12 -4.56
CA ARG A 46 1.62 -2.70 -3.33
C ARG A 46 2.00 -1.29 -2.91
N VAL A 47 3.28 -0.92 -2.96
CA VAL A 47 3.74 0.46 -2.69
C VAL A 47 3.13 1.45 -3.68
N SER A 48 3.07 1.07 -4.96
CA SER A 48 2.47 1.91 -6.01
C SER A 48 0.97 2.16 -5.76
N MET A 49 0.25 1.13 -5.33
CA MET A 49 -1.17 1.24 -4.97
C MET A 49 -1.39 2.12 -3.74
N VAL A 50 -0.57 1.96 -2.69
CA VAL A 50 -0.60 2.83 -1.50
C VAL A 50 -0.39 4.30 -1.89
N ARG A 51 0.56 4.58 -2.79
CA ARG A 51 0.82 5.94 -3.28
C ARG A 51 -0.37 6.53 -4.03
N GLN A 52 -1.00 5.77 -4.93
CA GLN A 52 -2.19 6.21 -5.66
C GLN A 52 -3.35 6.53 -4.71
N LEU A 53 -3.61 5.64 -3.75
CA LEU A 53 -4.65 5.83 -2.74
C LEU A 53 -4.40 7.06 -1.86
N LYS A 54 -3.14 7.28 -1.46
CA LYS A 54 -2.76 8.50 -0.72
C LYS A 54 -3.00 9.76 -1.55
N GLY A 55 -2.74 9.73 -2.85
CA GLY A 55 -3.05 10.82 -3.78
C GLY A 55 -4.54 11.11 -3.91
N LEU A 56 -5.39 10.11 -3.69
CA LEU A 56 -6.85 10.22 -3.67
C LEU A 56 -7.41 10.64 -2.28
N GLY A 57 -6.55 11.03 -1.34
CA GLY A 57 -6.97 11.50 -0.02
C GLY A 57 -7.34 10.40 0.99
N PHE A 58 -7.02 9.14 0.72
CA PHE A 58 -7.18 8.08 1.71
C PHE A 58 -6.12 8.19 2.81
N SER A 59 -6.55 7.98 4.05
CA SER A 59 -5.65 7.76 5.17
C SER A 59 -4.99 6.39 5.08
N LEU A 60 -3.84 6.22 5.73
CA LEU A 60 -3.13 4.93 5.71
C LEU A 60 -3.93 3.80 6.39
N ASN A 61 -4.78 4.14 7.36
CA ASN A 61 -5.68 3.18 8.00
C ASN A 61 -6.74 2.66 7.01
N GLU A 62 -7.39 3.56 6.26
CA GLU A 62 -8.37 3.16 5.23
C GLU A 62 -7.72 2.33 4.13
N ILE A 63 -6.48 2.68 3.74
CA ILE A 63 -5.71 1.91 2.77
C ILE A 63 -5.42 0.50 3.29
N ARG A 64 -5.03 0.38 4.57
CA ARG A 64 -4.79 -0.93 5.20
C ARG A 64 -6.06 -1.78 5.18
N GLU A 65 -7.19 -1.22 5.59
CA GLU A 65 -8.48 -1.92 5.61
C GLU A 65 -8.88 -2.41 4.22
N LEU A 66 -8.72 -1.56 3.19
CA LEU A 66 -9.00 -1.92 1.80
C LEU A 66 -8.08 -3.04 1.32
N LEU A 67 -6.77 -2.94 1.59
CA LEU A 67 -5.80 -3.97 1.20
C LEU A 67 -5.99 -5.29 1.95
N ASP A 68 -6.44 -5.25 3.20
CA ASP A 68 -6.75 -6.44 3.99
C ASP A 68 -8.05 -7.10 3.51
N ALA A 69 -9.03 -6.31 3.12
CA ALA A 69 -10.29 -6.80 2.58
C ALA A 69 -10.11 -7.50 1.21
N VAL A 70 -9.32 -6.91 0.31
CA VAL A 70 -8.92 -7.54 -0.97
C VAL A 70 -8.15 -8.84 -0.74
N ARG A 71 -7.21 -8.87 0.22
CA ARG A 71 -6.44 -10.09 0.53
C ARG A 71 -7.31 -11.21 1.12
N SER A 72 -8.39 -10.86 1.81
CA SER A 72 -9.26 -11.83 2.46
C SER A 72 -10.34 -12.39 1.52
N ASP A 73 -10.31 -12.05 0.23
CA ASP A 73 -11.41 -12.30 -0.72
C ASP A 73 -12.77 -11.78 -0.22
N ARG A 74 -12.73 -10.80 0.70
CA ARG A 74 -13.93 -10.21 1.31
C ARG A 74 -14.54 -9.12 0.43
N ILE A 75 -13.79 -8.65 -0.56
CA ILE A 75 -14.16 -7.57 -1.47
C ILE A 75 -13.64 -7.95 -2.85
N ASP A 76 -14.52 -7.98 -3.85
CA ASP A 76 -14.15 -8.18 -5.25
C ASP A 76 -13.65 -6.87 -5.90
N CYS A 77 -13.11 -6.97 -7.11
CA CYS A 77 -12.58 -5.80 -7.83
C CYS A 77 -13.64 -4.70 -8.07
N LEU A 78 -14.92 -5.05 -8.18
CA LEU A 78 -16.04 -4.13 -8.36
C LEU A 78 -16.36 -3.35 -7.09
N GLN A 79 -16.37 -4.02 -5.94
CA GLN A 79 -16.56 -3.37 -4.63
C GLN A 79 -15.37 -2.51 -4.24
N GLY A 80 -14.14 -2.94 -4.59
CA GLY A 80 -12.96 -2.09 -4.49
C GLY A 80 -13.09 -0.80 -5.30
N ALA A 81 -13.54 -0.90 -6.55
CA ALA A 81 -13.79 0.26 -7.42
C ALA A 81 -14.88 1.19 -6.86
N ALA A 82 -15.93 0.65 -6.24
CA ALA A 82 -17.00 1.44 -5.62
C ALA A 82 -16.50 2.25 -4.41
N VAL A 83 -15.64 1.66 -3.56
CA VAL A 83 -15.01 2.39 -2.43
C VAL A 83 -14.13 3.53 -2.94
N MET A 84 -13.39 3.29 -4.03
CA MET A 84 -12.55 4.30 -4.69
C MET A 84 -13.38 5.45 -5.25
N ALA A 85 -14.47 5.15 -5.96
CA ALA A 85 -15.38 6.15 -6.53
C ALA A 85 -16.04 7.01 -5.43
N ARG A 86 -16.46 6.39 -4.33
CA ARG A 86 -17.10 7.08 -3.21
C ARG A 86 -16.16 8.07 -2.52
N LYS A 87 -14.89 7.68 -2.32
CA LYS A 87 -13.90 8.59 -1.71
C LYS A 87 -13.52 9.74 -2.63
N ARG A 88 -13.40 9.49 -3.94
CA ARG A 88 -13.15 10.56 -4.93
C ARG A 88 -14.24 11.63 -4.89
N ALA A 89 -15.51 11.23 -4.85
CA ALA A 89 -16.62 12.17 -4.70
C ALA A 89 -16.55 12.99 -3.39
N LEU A 90 -16.10 12.40 -2.29
CA LEU A 90 -15.93 13.11 -1.01
C LEU A 90 -14.77 14.10 -1.02
N VAL A 91 -13.69 13.81 -1.75
CA VAL A 91 -12.56 14.74 -1.91
C VAL A 91 -12.94 15.88 -2.84
N ASP A 92 -13.60 15.59 -3.96
CA ASP A 92 -14.09 16.61 -4.90
C ASP A 92 -15.07 17.57 -4.21
N ALA A 93 -15.94 17.06 -3.33
CA ALA A 93 -16.89 17.87 -2.55
C ALA A 93 -16.27 18.73 -1.44
N ARG A 94 -14.99 18.52 -1.07
CA ARG A 94 -14.26 19.38 -0.11
C ARG A 94 -13.42 20.46 -0.79
N ILE A 95 -13.31 20.42 -2.11
CA ILE A 95 -12.54 21.37 -2.92
C ILE A 95 -13.46 22.42 -3.57
N ALA A 96 -14.76 22.14 -3.68
CA ALA A 96 -15.80 23.12 -4.04
C ALA A 96 -16.26 23.95 -2.83
#